data_AF-A0A183INE5-F1
#
_entry.id   AF-A0A183INE5-F1
#
_cell.length_a   1.000
_cell.length_b   1.000
_cell.length_c   1.000
_cell.angle_alpha   90.00
_cell.angle_beta   90.00
_cell.angle_gamma   90.00
#
_symmetry.space_group_name_H-M   'P 1'
#
loop_
_entity.id
_entity.type
_entity.pdbx_description
1 polymer ?
#
loop_
_entity_poly.entity_id
_entity_poly.type
_entity_poly.pdbx_seq_one_letter_code
_entity_poly.pdbx_strand_id
1 'polypeptide(L)'
;MNHFLPILIIVLSAYRIVFCDDECVTFHGRVVCKKKQFLAFFTSLTIKDLAYKDLILGRNFTNRKGFYVISGCVPETYYSKHADHKHEPYIEIYHICNSLVGETLIKRVPFKGRHEMTQLEDIVLDNNAPLWPGHKAYFSGFAS
;
A
#
# COMPACT_ATOMS: atom_id res chain seq x y z
N MET A 1 -7.80 -12.94 -54.50
CA MET A 1 -8.50 -12.84 -53.20
C MET A 1 -7.45 -12.91 -52.09
N ASN A 2 -7.07 -11.76 -51.53
CA ASN A 2 -6.04 -11.67 -50.49
C ASN A 2 -6.63 -10.92 -49.26
N HIS A 3 -7.67 -11.52 -48.65
CA HIS A 3 -8.38 -10.94 -47.50
C HIS A 3 -7.68 -11.18 -46.15
N PHE A 4 -6.58 -11.94 -46.12
CA PHE A 4 -5.85 -12.27 -44.89
C PHE A 4 -4.97 -11.12 -44.37
N LEU A 5 -4.47 -10.26 -45.27
CA LEU A 5 -3.60 -9.13 -44.92
C LEU A 5 -4.27 -8.08 -43.99
N PRO A 6 -5.49 -7.58 -44.26
CA PRO A 6 -6.12 -6.59 -43.39
C PRO A 6 -6.49 -7.15 -42.01
N ILE A 7 -6.84 -8.44 -41.92
CA ILE A 7 -7.17 -9.09 -40.65
C ILE A 7 -5.93 -9.18 -39.75
N LEU A 8 -4.77 -9.53 -40.32
CA LEU A 8 -3.51 -9.60 -39.57
C LEU A 8 -3.11 -8.22 -39.00
N ILE A 9 -3.31 -7.15 -39.77
CA ILE A 9 -3.02 -5.77 -39.35
C ILE A 9 -3.94 -5.35 -38.19
N ILE A 10 -5.23 -5.68 -38.26
CA ILE A 10 -6.21 -5.37 -37.20
C ILE A 10 -5.85 -6.12 -35.91
N VAL A 11 -5.49 -7.41 -36.01
CA VAL A 11 -5.09 -8.23 -34.86
C VAL A 11 -3.79 -7.70 -34.23
N LEU A 12 -2.81 -7.30 -35.04
CA LEU A 12 -1.56 -6.71 -34.54
C LEU A 12 -1.77 -5.32 -33.92
N SER A 13 -2.67 -4.49 -34.46
CA SER A 13 -3.01 -3.19 -33.86
C SER A 13 -3.81 -3.34 -32.56
N ALA A 14 -4.70 -4.34 -32.48
CA ALA A 14 -5.48 -4.62 -31.27
C ALA A 14 -4.60 -5.16 -30.13
N TYR A 15 -3.50 -5.86 -30.46
CA TYR A 15 -2.57 -6.43 -29.47
C TYR A 15 -1.81 -5.37 -28.65
N ARG A 16 -1.76 -4.11 -29.11
CA ARG A 16 -1.03 -3.02 -28.44
C ARG A 16 -1.86 -2.22 -27.44
N ILE A 17 -3.15 -2.50 -27.29
CA ILE A 17 -4.08 -1.61 -26.54
C ILE A 17 -4.33 -2.11 -25.10
N VAL A 18 -3.67 -3.18 -24.64
CA VAL A 18 -3.91 -3.76 -23.30
C VAL A 18 -2.62 -3.91 -22.49
N PHE A 19 -1.85 -2.83 -22.39
CA PHE A 19 -0.82 -2.71 -21.36
C PHE A 19 -1.15 -1.46 -20.53
N CYS A 20 -1.97 -1.66 -19.49
CA CYS A 20 -2.14 -0.68 -18.42
C CYS A 20 -0.90 -0.81 -17.52
N ASP A 21 0.05 0.10 -17.71
CA ASP A 21 1.34 0.10 -17.01
C ASP A 21 1.18 0.74 -15.62
N ASP A 22 0.40 0.10 -14.75
CA ASP A 22 0.22 0.58 -13.38
C ASP A 22 1.47 0.31 -12.53
N GLU A 23 1.91 1.33 -11.79
CA GLU A 23 2.98 1.17 -10.81
C GLU A 23 2.42 0.61 -9.50
N CYS A 24 2.60 -0.69 -9.33
CA CYS A 24 2.10 -1.42 -8.17
C CYS A 24 3.21 -1.78 -7.19
N VAL A 25 2.90 -1.62 -5.90
CA VAL A 25 3.70 -2.12 -4.77
C VAL A 25 2.98 -3.24 -4.06
N THR A 26 3.72 -4.24 -3.60
CA THR A 26 3.18 -5.31 -2.75
C THR A 26 4.08 -5.51 -1.55
N PHE A 27 3.49 -5.50 -0.36
CA PHE A 27 4.18 -5.75 0.90
C PHE A 27 3.60 -6.96 1.59
N HIS A 28 4.45 -7.74 2.24
CA HIS A 28 4.02 -8.76 3.19
C HIS A 28 4.89 -8.74 4.43
N GLY A 29 4.31 -9.20 5.54
CA GLY A 29 4.99 -9.18 6.82
C GLY A 29 4.07 -9.67 7.92
N ARG A 30 4.44 -9.33 9.15
CA ARG A 30 3.70 -9.70 10.34
C ARG A 30 3.58 -8.52 11.29
N VAL A 31 2.42 -8.37 11.89
CA VAL A 31 2.15 -7.43 12.97
C VAL A 31 2.19 -8.20 14.30
N VAL A 32 2.86 -7.61 15.28
CA VAL A 32 3.10 -8.21 16.60
C VAL A 32 2.72 -7.20 17.69
N CYS A 33 1.98 -7.68 18.70
CA CYS A 33 1.70 -6.94 19.92
C CYS A 33 2.26 -7.77 21.08
N LYS A 34 3.37 -7.34 21.70
CA LYS A 34 4.04 -8.14 22.76
C LYS A 34 3.20 -8.22 24.03
N LYS A 35 2.33 -7.23 24.29
CA LYS A 35 1.33 -7.29 25.37
C LYS A 35 0.39 -8.47 25.22
N LYS A 36 -0.33 -8.55 24.09
CA LYS A 36 -1.31 -9.61 23.79
C LYS A 36 -1.37 -9.85 22.28
N GLN A 37 -0.89 -10.99 21.81
CA GLN A 37 -0.78 -11.28 20.38
C GLN A 37 -2.11 -11.22 19.61
N PHE A 38 -3.25 -11.55 20.25
CA PHE A 38 -4.55 -11.49 19.58
C PHE A 38 -4.99 -10.06 19.23
N LEU A 39 -4.39 -9.03 19.84
CA LEU A 39 -4.64 -7.63 19.49
C LEU A 39 -4.00 -7.22 18.16
N ALA A 40 -3.13 -8.07 17.59
CA ALA A 40 -2.58 -7.92 16.25
C ALA A 40 -3.41 -8.63 15.16
N PHE A 41 -4.54 -9.25 15.54
CA PHE A 41 -5.43 -9.94 14.59
C PHE A 41 -6.40 -8.94 13.97
N PHE A 42 -6.70 -9.12 12.68
CA PHE A 42 -7.64 -8.26 11.94
C PHE A 42 -7.32 -6.76 12.07
N THR A 43 -6.04 -6.44 12.26
CA THR A 43 -5.52 -5.08 12.29
C THR A 43 -5.63 -4.51 10.88
N SER A 44 -6.14 -3.29 10.75
CA SER A 44 -6.30 -2.62 9.45
C SER A 44 -4.97 -2.05 8.98
N LEU A 45 -4.61 -2.30 7.72
CA LEU A 45 -3.45 -1.73 7.05
C LEU A 45 -3.93 -0.96 5.81
N THR A 46 -3.39 0.23 5.61
CA THR A 46 -3.62 1.05 4.41
C THR A 46 -2.28 1.48 3.84
N ILE A 47 -2.03 1.18 2.56
CA ILE A 47 -0.90 1.77 1.83
C ILE A 47 -1.34 3.15 1.33
N LYS A 48 -0.54 4.17 1.62
CA LYS A 48 -0.71 5.52 1.08
C LYS A 48 0.60 5.99 0.45
N ASP A 49 0.52 6.94 -0.47
CA ASP A 49 1.70 7.60 -1.04
C ASP A 49 1.73 9.08 -0.65
N LEU A 50 2.79 9.46 0.07
CA LEU A 50 2.97 10.85 0.53
C LEU A 50 3.15 11.82 -0.64
N ALA A 51 3.82 11.38 -1.71
CA ALA A 51 4.08 12.23 -2.88
C ALA A 51 2.78 12.64 -3.59
N TYR A 52 1.70 11.88 -3.39
CA TYR A 52 0.39 12.09 -4.03
C TYR A 52 -0.68 12.52 -3.01
N LYS A 53 -0.31 13.35 -2.02
CA LYS A 53 -1.24 13.88 -1.00
C LYS A 53 -2.00 12.78 -0.26
N ASP A 54 -1.28 11.77 0.19
CA ASP A 54 -1.83 10.63 0.92
C ASP A 54 -2.84 9.80 0.09
N LEU A 55 -2.60 9.71 -1.23
CA LEU A 55 -3.38 8.84 -2.12
C LEU A 55 -3.39 7.42 -1.57
N ILE A 56 -4.58 6.89 -1.33
CA ILE A 56 -4.76 5.51 -0.87
C ILE A 56 -4.52 4.57 -2.05
N LEU A 57 -3.49 3.74 -1.94
CA LEU A 57 -3.13 2.75 -2.96
C LEU A 57 -3.82 1.40 -2.72
N GLY A 58 -4.01 1.03 -1.45
CA GLY A 58 -4.58 -0.27 -1.10
C GLY A 58 -4.91 -0.39 0.38
N ARG A 59 -5.79 -1.34 0.71
CA ARG A 59 -6.21 -1.65 2.08
C ARG A 59 -6.27 -3.16 2.26
N ASN A 60 -5.86 -3.65 3.43
CA ASN A 60 -6.08 -5.03 3.82
C ASN A 60 -6.07 -5.18 5.35
N PHE A 61 -6.30 -6.39 5.83
CA PHE A 61 -6.26 -6.75 7.25
C PHE A 61 -5.24 -7.85 7.52
N THR A 62 -4.72 -7.89 8.74
CA THR A 62 -3.97 -9.07 9.20
C THR A 62 -4.88 -10.27 9.42
N ASN A 63 -4.33 -11.47 9.26
CA ASN A 63 -5.02 -12.71 9.61
C ASN A 63 -4.96 -13.01 11.12
N ARG A 64 -5.52 -14.17 11.54
CA ARG A 64 -5.51 -14.67 12.94
C ARG A 64 -4.13 -14.99 13.51
N LYS A 65 -3.05 -14.77 12.76
CA LYS A 65 -1.65 -14.93 13.21
C LYS A 65 -0.88 -13.61 13.13
N GLY A 66 -1.53 -12.53 12.69
CA GLY A 66 -0.91 -11.22 12.48
C GLY A 66 -0.23 -11.05 11.12
N PHE A 67 -0.26 -12.04 10.22
CA PHE A 67 0.35 -11.90 8.89
C PHE A 67 -0.54 -11.10 7.94
N TYR A 68 0.07 -10.34 7.06
CA TYR A 68 -0.60 -9.60 6.00
C TYR A 68 0.14 -9.74 4.67
N VAL A 69 -0.62 -9.57 3.59
CA VAL A 69 -0.13 -9.27 2.24
C VAL A 69 -0.99 -8.12 1.75
N ILE A 70 -0.41 -6.98 1.41
CA ILE A 70 -1.14 -5.80 0.97
C ILE A 70 -0.50 -5.25 -0.30
N SER A 71 -1.33 -4.99 -1.30
CA SER A 71 -0.92 -4.48 -2.60
C SER A 71 -1.69 -3.21 -2.90
N GLY A 72 -1.08 -2.31 -3.66
CA GLY A 72 -1.72 -1.10 -4.13
C GLY A 72 -1.00 -0.57 -5.35
N CYS A 73 -1.74 0.10 -6.23
CA CYS A 73 -1.21 0.65 -7.47
C CYS A 73 -1.50 2.14 -7.53
N VAL A 74 -0.56 2.90 -8.09
CA VAL A 74 -0.80 4.29 -8.44
C VAL A 74 -1.42 4.30 -9.83
N PRO A 75 -2.61 4.89 -10.03
CA PRO A 75 -3.21 4.95 -11.35
C PRO A 75 -2.33 5.76 -12.30
N GLU A 76 -2.22 5.33 -13.55
CA GLU A 76 -1.45 6.03 -14.60
C GLU A 76 -1.80 7.53 -14.69
N THR A 77 -3.07 7.89 -14.49
CA THR A 77 -3.55 9.28 -14.51
C THR A 77 -2.95 10.17 -13.41
N TYR A 78 -2.47 9.58 -12.31
CA TYR A 78 -1.80 10.29 -11.22
C TYR A 78 -0.30 10.38 -11.48
N TYR A 79 0.34 9.26 -11.85
CA TYR A 79 1.77 9.25 -12.17
C TYR A 79 2.10 10.14 -13.38
N SER A 80 1.33 10.06 -14.48
CA SER A 80 1.59 10.84 -15.70
C SER A 80 1.56 12.36 -15.49
N LYS A 81 0.77 12.84 -14.52
CA LYS A 81 0.67 14.28 -14.15
C LYS A 81 1.77 14.74 -13.19
N HIS A 82 2.48 13.80 -12.60
CA HIS A 82 3.47 14.01 -11.54
C HIS A 82 4.70 13.13 -11.79
N ALA A 83 5.13 13.01 -13.06
CA ALA A 83 6.21 12.12 -13.48
C ALA A 83 7.57 12.47 -12.85
N ASP A 84 7.68 13.66 -12.27
CA ASP A 84 8.82 14.18 -11.50
C ASP A 84 8.80 13.77 -10.02
N HIS A 85 7.66 13.31 -9.50
CA HIS A 85 7.52 12.91 -8.11
C HIS A 85 8.00 11.48 -7.90
N LYS A 86 8.92 11.30 -6.96
CA LYS A 86 9.36 9.97 -6.52
C LYS A 86 8.30 9.39 -5.59
N HIS A 87 7.83 8.17 -5.87
CA HIS A 87 6.92 7.43 -4.99
C HIS A 87 7.47 7.34 -3.56
N GLU A 88 6.64 7.73 -2.60
CA GLU A 88 6.94 7.67 -1.17
C GLU A 88 5.85 6.89 -0.40
N PRO A 89 5.72 5.57 -0.67
CA PRO A 89 4.73 4.76 0.00
C PRO A 89 5.03 4.62 1.50
N TYR A 90 3.96 4.60 2.28
CA TYR A 90 3.96 4.25 3.69
C TYR A 90 2.72 3.42 4.03
N ILE A 91 2.82 2.65 5.12
CA ILE A 91 1.71 1.87 5.64
C ILE A 91 1.18 2.57 6.89
N GLU A 92 -0.10 2.88 6.87
CA GLU A 92 -0.90 3.30 8.02
C GLU A 92 -1.58 2.08 8.64
N ILE A 93 -1.42 1.91 9.95
CA ILE A 93 -1.86 0.73 10.69
C ILE A 93 -2.74 1.19 11.84
N TYR A 94 -4.04 0.85 11.78
CA TYR A 94 -4.96 1.13 12.88
C TYR A 94 -5.09 -0.10 13.77
N HIS A 95 -4.75 0.05 15.05
CA HIS A 95 -4.66 -1.05 16.02
C HIS A 95 -5.12 -0.67 17.42
N ILE A 96 -5.38 -1.68 18.26
CA ILE A 96 -5.83 -1.52 19.66
C ILE A 96 -4.83 -2.07 20.69
N CYS A 97 -3.56 -2.25 20.30
CA CYS A 97 -2.54 -2.85 21.17
C CYS A 97 -2.25 -2.02 22.44
N ASN A 98 -2.20 -0.68 22.36
CA ASN A 98 -1.99 0.18 23.53
C ASN A 98 -3.26 0.87 24.04
N SER A 99 -4.30 0.96 23.21
CA SER A 99 -5.53 1.69 23.54
C SER A 99 -6.77 0.97 23.03
N LEU A 100 -7.81 0.87 23.88
CA LEU A 100 -9.10 0.28 23.51
C LEU A 100 -9.87 1.12 22.49
N VAL A 101 -9.60 2.44 22.42
CA VAL A 101 -10.19 3.32 21.39
C VAL A 101 -9.45 3.25 20.05
N GLY A 102 -8.33 2.53 20.02
CA GLY A 102 -7.45 2.39 18.87
C GLY A 102 -6.51 3.57 18.67
N GLU A 103 -5.44 3.30 17.94
CA GLU A 103 -4.38 4.24 17.61
C GLU A 103 -3.84 3.94 16.20
N THR A 104 -3.20 4.93 15.60
CA THR A 104 -2.65 4.80 14.24
C THR A 104 -1.13 4.85 14.29
N LEU A 105 -0.50 3.84 13.72
CA LEU A 105 0.94 3.73 13.54
C LEU A 105 1.28 3.91 12.06
N ILE A 106 2.29 4.73 11.78
CA ILE A 106 2.76 5.01 10.41
C ILE A 106 4.15 4.41 10.24
N LYS A 107 4.32 3.55 9.22
CA LYS A 107 5.58 2.92 8.86
C LYS A 107 5.96 3.27 7.43
N ARG A 108 7.09 3.96 7.24
CA ARG A 108 7.67 4.16 5.91
C ARG A 108 8.15 2.83 5.35
N VAL A 109 7.90 2.59 4.07
CA VAL A 109 8.30 1.37 3.38
C VAL A 109 9.17 1.72 2.16
N PRO A 110 10.16 0.88 1.83
CA PRO A 110 10.98 1.13 0.65
C PRO A 110 10.15 0.93 -0.62
N PHE A 111 10.33 1.83 -1.59
CA PHE A 111 9.86 1.65 -2.95
C PHE A 111 11.00 1.05 -3.79
N LYS A 112 10.86 -0.21 -4.19
CA LYS A 112 11.86 -0.91 -5.02
C LYS A 112 11.51 -0.98 -6.51
N GLY A 113 10.40 -0.38 -6.92
CA GLY A 113 9.94 -0.39 -8.31
C GLY A 113 8.91 -1.49 -8.59
N ARG A 114 8.57 -1.60 -9.87
CA ARG A 114 7.36 -2.26 -10.38
C ARG A 114 7.31 -3.76 -10.05
N HIS A 115 6.18 -4.21 -9.48
CA HIS A 115 5.84 -5.64 -9.24
C HIS A 115 6.75 -6.42 -8.28
N GLU A 116 7.65 -5.77 -7.52
CA GLU A 116 8.43 -6.49 -6.50
C GLU A 116 7.60 -6.68 -5.22
N MET A 117 7.44 -7.94 -4.82
CA MET A 117 6.90 -8.28 -3.51
C MET A 117 8.00 -8.04 -2.47
N THR A 118 7.79 -7.05 -1.60
CA THR A 118 8.75 -6.68 -0.55
C THR A 118 8.35 -7.29 0.78
N GLN A 119 9.25 -8.10 1.35
CA GLN A 119 9.13 -8.57 2.73
C GLN A 119 9.51 -7.45 3.70
N LEU A 120 8.64 -7.16 4.65
CA LEU A 120 8.90 -6.22 5.74
C LEU A 120 9.22 -6.98 7.03
N GLU A 121 10.02 -6.35 7.88
CA GLU A 121 10.25 -6.83 9.25
C GLU A 121 8.96 -6.80 10.07
N ASP A 122 8.96 -7.55 11.17
CA ASP A 122 7.84 -7.58 12.11
C ASP A 122 7.52 -6.17 12.63
N ILE A 123 6.27 -5.76 12.45
CA ILE A 123 5.77 -4.47 12.92
C ILE A 123 5.28 -4.64 14.36
N VAL A 124 6.05 -4.10 15.30
CA VAL A 124 5.77 -4.17 16.73
C VAL A 124 4.89 -2.98 17.15
N LEU A 125 3.65 -3.25 17.55
CA LEU A 125 2.62 -2.25 17.84
C LEU A 125 2.75 -1.57 19.21
N ASP A 126 3.45 -2.18 20.16
CA ASP A 126 3.59 -1.68 21.53
C ASP A 126 4.87 -0.88 21.79
N ASN A 127 5.64 -0.59 20.74
CA ASN A 127 6.76 0.33 20.83
C ASN A 127 6.25 1.78 20.66
N ASN A 128 6.38 2.59 21.71
CA ASN A 128 6.01 4.02 21.69
C ASN A 128 6.94 4.89 20.83
N ALA A 129 7.95 4.32 20.18
CA ALA A 129 8.85 5.06 19.32
C ALA A 129 8.15 5.36 17.99
N PRO A 130 8.10 6.63 17.54
CA PRO A 130 7.57 6.94 16.22
C PRO A 130 8.43 6.24 15.16
N LEU A 131 7.82 5.34 14.39
CA LEU A 131 8.48 4.64 13.29
C LEU A 131 8.82 5.56 12.12
N TRP A 132 8.36 6.81 12.16
CA TRP A 132 8.74 7.86 11.23
C TRP A 132 8.79 9.23 11.94
N PRO A 133 9.98 9.71 12.37
CA PRO A 133 10.14 10.99 13.05
C PRO A 133 9.96 12.13 12.03
N GLY A 134 8.75 12.68 11.93
CA GLY A 134 8.46 13.82 11.05
C GLY A 134 7.03 13.88 10.53
N HIS A 135 6.31 12.77 10.53
CA HIS A 135 4.88 12.76 10.17
C HIS A 135 4.05 13.09 11.41
N LYS A 136 3.55 14.34 11.52
CA LYS A 136 2.50 14.64 12.49
C LYS A 136 1.30 13.80 12.11
N ALA A 137 0.93 12.83 12.95
CA ALA A 137 -0.35 12.14 12.80
C ALA A 137 -1.45 13.20 12.72
N TYR A 138 -2.01 13.39 11.53
CA TYR A 138 -3.20 14.21 11.36
C TYR A 138 -4.34 13.40 11.98
N PHE A 139 -4.53 13.55 13.29
CA PHE A 139 -5.73 13.09 13.95
C PHE A 139 -6.89 13.85 13.30
N SER A 140 -7.54 13.24 12.31
CA SER A 140 -8.90 13.62 11.96
C SER A 140 -9.75 13.26 13.17
N GLY A 141 -9.92 14.23 14.06
CA GLY A 141 -10.91 14.15 15.13
C GLY A 141 -12.26 13.87 14.47
N PHE A 142 -12.79 12.67 14.72
CA PHE A 142 -14.23 12.49 14.70
C PHE A 142 -14.75 13.26 15.92
N ALA A 143 -15.02 14.55 15.69
CA ALA A 143 -15.85 15.35 16.57
C ALA A 143 -17.31 15.13 16.14
N SER A 144 -18.08 14.62 17.09
CA SER A 144 -19.55 14.56 17.17
C SER A 144 -20.25 13.45 16.39
#